data_AF-A0A0C9XJE4-F1
#
_entry.id   AF-A0A0C9XJE4-F1
#
_cell.length_a   1.000
_cell.length_b   1.000
_cell.length_c   1.000
_cell.angle_alpha   90.00
_cell.angle_beta   90.00
_cell.angle_gamma   90.00
#
_symmetry.space_group_name_H-M   'P 1'
#
loop_
_entity.id
_entity.type
_entity.pdbx_description
1 polymer ?
#
loop_
_entity_poly.entity_id
_entity_poly.type
_entity_poly.pdbx_seq_one_letter_code
_entity_poly.pdbx_strand_id
1 'polypeptide(L)'
;MSDACSQAQPAPAEIIHQIHNFKHQIVQHAYFKNLKAKTILVLLMDHTMWQSNNEGYSWTQIHPEHHFLVFYHHKYSDDRAYLITDTNTFYATDTGQTWNPARARLQKYLRSASHPLPPEHRQPHLDGQQRLLGPGMKLSCRGPVL
;
A
#
# COMPACT_ATOMS: atom_id res chain seq x y z
N MET A 1 -20.46 41.41 -2.17
CA MET A 1 -20.08 41.64 -3.58
C MET A 1 -19.01 40.61 -3.89
N SER A 2 -19.30 39.73 -4.82
CA SER A 2 -18.77 38.36 -4.95
C SER A 2 -17.36 38.27 -5.53
N ASP A 3 -16.58 37.38 -4.94
CA ASP A 3 -15.19 36.99 -5.25
C ASP A 3 -15.04 36.38 -6.66
N ALA A 4 -15.14 37.19 -7.71
CA ALA A 4 -14.91 36.72 -9.09
C ALA A 4 -13.42 36.66 -9.49
N CYS A 5 -12.50 37.18 -8.66
CA CYS A 5 -11.10 37.37 -9.05
C CYS A 5 -10.14 36.26 -8.59
N SER A 6 -10.53 35.43 -7.61
CA SER A 6 -9.64 34.42 -7.01
C SER A 6 -9.51 33.12 -7.81
N GLN A 7 -10.18 33.02 -8.96
CA GLN A 7 -10.23 31.81 -9.80
C GLN A 7 -9.87 32.06 -11.27
N ALA A 8 -9.57 33.31 -11.66
CA ALA A 8 -9.35 33.65 -13.06
C ALA A 8 -7.90 33.35 -13.48
N GLN A 9 -7.73 32.52 -14.51
CA GLN A 9 -6.43 32.32 -15.13
C GLN A 9 -6.00 33.62 -15.85
N PRO A 10 -4.75 34.09 -15.71
CA PRO A 10 -4.32 35.38 -16.26
C PRO A 10 -4.39 35.45 -17.78
N ALA A 11 -4.43 36.68 -18.29
CA ALA A 11 -4.30 36.94 -19.71
C ALA A 11 -2.95 36.44 -20.24
N PRO A 12 -2.88 35.93 -21.49
CA PRO A 12 -1.63 35.50 -22.10
C PRO A 12 -0.61 36.66 -22.12
N ALA A 13 0.59 36.42 -21.57
CA ALA A 13 1.76 37.32 -21.48
C ALA A 13 2.03 38.05 -20.14
N GLU A 14 1.19 37.88 -19.11
CA GLU A 14 1.52 38.38 -17.76
C GLU A 14 2.14 37.26 -16.90
N ILE A 15 3.38 37.46 -16.43
CA ILE A 15 3.98 36.56 -15.44
C ILE A 15 3.33 36.87 -14.10
N ILE A 16 2.48 35.97 -13.62
CA ILE A 16 1.91 36.05 -12.28
C ILE A 16 2.64 35.12 -11.32
N HIS A 17 2.61 35.47 -10.04
CA HIS A 17 3.06 34.60 -8.96
C HIS A 17 2.01 34.63 -7.85
N GLN A 18 1.74 33.49 -7.24
CA GLN A 18 0.81 33.38 -6.13
C GLN A 18 1.41 32.58 -4.99
N ILE A 19 1.23 33.09 -3.77
CA ILE A 19 1.57 32.39 -2.53
C ILE A 19 0.28 31.98 -1.84
N HIS A 20 0.18 30.69 -1.49
CA HIS A 20 -0.86 30.21 -0.60
C HIS A 20 -0.25 29.96 0.79
N ASN A 21 -0.85 30.56 1.82
CA ASN A 21 -0.41 30.38 3.20
C ASN A 21 -1.29 29.31 3.87
N PHE A 22 -0.72 28.12 4.09
CA PHE A 22 -1.37 27.10 4.91
C PHE A 22 -1.27 27.46 6.39
N LYS A 23 -2.34 27.17 7.16
CA LYS A 23 -2.38 27.44 8.60
C LYS A 23 -1.43 26.55 9.41
N HIS A 24 -1.11 25.39 8.87
CA HIS A 24 -0.24 24.39 9.48
C HIS A 24 0.91 24.03 8.54
N GLN A 25 1.97 23.45 9.10
CA GLN A 25 3.15 23.04 8.35
C GLN A 25 2.82 21.96 7.33
N ILE A 26 3.40 22.05 6.14
CA ILE A 26 3.37 21.00 5.12
C ILE A 26 4.26 19.85 5.58
N VAL A 27 3.67 18.66 5.72
CA VAL A 27 4.40 17.43 6.09
C VAL A 27 4.70 16.56 4.87
N GLN A 28 3.86 16.60 3.85
CA GLN A 28 4.06 15.87 2.60
C GLN A 28 3.46 16.67 1.44
N HIS A 29 4.13 16.70 0.29
CA HIS A 29 3.58 17.27 -0.94
C HIS A 29 4.06 16.49 -2.16
N ALA A 30 3.30 16.53 -3.24
CA ALA A 30 3.70 15.91 -4.51
C ALA A 30 2.90 16.45 -5.68
N TYR A 31 3.48 16.29 -6.87
CA TYR A 31 2.88 16.64 -8.16
C TYR A 31 2.50 15.35 -8.89
N PHE A 32 1.34 15.35 -9.54
CA PHE A 32 1.02 14.29 -10.50
C PHE A 32 1.96 14.43 -11.70
N LYS A 33 2.56 13.31 -12.12
CA LYS A 33 3.54 13.29 -13.21
C LYS A 33 2.90 13.33 -14.59
N ASN A 34 1.62 13.02 -14.68
CA ASN A 34 0.88 13.10 -15.92
C ASN A 34 0.92 14.55 -16.44
N LEU A 35 1.51 14.76 -17.62
CA LEU A 35 1.71 16.09 -18.21
C LEU A 35 0.40 16.86 -18.47
N LYS A 36 -0.74 16.17 -18.51
CA LYS A 36 -2.06 16.80 -18.62
C LYS A 36 -2.64 17.21 -17.27
N ALA A 37 -2.17 16.60 -16.18
CA ALA A 37 -2.62 16.89 -14.83
C ALA A 37 -1.85 18.09 -14.29
N LYS A 38 -2.60 19.11 -13.85
CA LYS A 38 -2.08 20.31 -13.18
C LYS A 38 -2.19 20.17 -11.65
N THR A 39 -2.14 18.93 -11.17
CA THR A 39 -2.58 18.58 -9.83
C THR A 39 -1.43 18.50 -8.84
N ILE A 40 -1.60 19.18 -7.71
CA ILE A 40 -0.67 19.17 -6.59
C ILE A 40 -1.41 18.69 -5.35
N LEU A 41 -0.81 17.78 -4.59
CA LEU A 41 -1.29 17.34 -3.28
C LEU A 41 -0.41 17.89 -2.18
N VAL A 42 -1.04 18.28 -1.08
CA VAL A 42 -0.40 18.77 0.14
C VAL A 42 -1.10 18.13 1.34
N LEU A 43 -0.33 17.47 2.19
CA LEU A 43 -0.75 17.03 3.52
C LEU A 43 -0.14 17.97 4.56
N LEU A 44 -0.98 18.44 5.48
CA LEU A 44 -0.56 19.30 6.58
C LEU A 44 -0.43 18.53 7.90
N MET A 45 0.29 19.11 8.86
CA MET A 45 0.54 18.54 10.19
C MET A 45 -0.74 18.28 11.01
N ASP A 46 -1.82 19.00 10.72
CA ASP A 46 -3.15 18.79 11.35
C ASP A 46 -3.96 17.66 10.70
N HIS A 47 -3.34 16.86 9.82
CA HIS A 47 -3.94 15.75 9.07
C HIS A 47 -4.97 16.18 8.02
N THR A 48 -5.00 17.47 7.64
CA THR A 48 -5.84 17.92 6.52
C THR A 48 -5.14 17.70 5.18
N MET A 49 -5.90 17.22 4.18
CA MET A 49 -5.42 16.99 2.82
C MET A 49 -5.93 18.10 1.89
N TRP A 50 -5.05 18.68 1.10
CA TRP A 50 -5.33 19.77 0.19
C TRP A 50 -4.89 19.43 -1.22
N GLN A 51 -5.66 19.94 -2.19
CA GLN A 51 -5.42 19.73 -3.61
C GLN A 51 -5.55 21.04 -4.37
N SER A 52 -4.62 21.26 -5.28
CA SER A 52 -4.78 22.21 -6.38
C SER A 52 -4.95 21.45 -7.68
N ASN A 53 -5.77 21.96 -8.60
CA ASN A 53 -5.96 21.44 -9.95
C ASN A 53 -5.52 22.44 -11.04
N ASN A 54 -4.81 23.49 -10.64
CA ASN A 54 -4.37 24.59 -11.49
C ASN A 54 -2.99 25.10 -11.05
N GLU A 55 -2.05 24.18 -10.87
CA GLU A 55 -0.62 24.48 -10.63
C GLU A 55 -0.37 25.31 -9.36
N GLY A 56 -1.26 25.20 -8.36
CA GLY A 56 -1.12 25.88 -7.07
C GLY A 56 -1.82 27.24 -6.98
N TYR A 57 -2.57 27.64 -8.01
CA TYR A 57 -3.31 28.91 -8.01
C TYR A 57 -4.51 28.89 -7.06
N SER A 58 -5.31 27.84 -7.07
CA SER A 58 -6.37 27.65 -6.08
C SER A 58 -6.29 26.26 -5.44
N TRP A 59 -6.76 26.20 -4.19
CA TRP A 59 -6.65 25.04 -3.33
C TRP A 59 -8.02 24.69 -2.75
N THR A 60 -8.29 23.40 -2.64
CA THR A 60 -9.51 22.87 -2.02
C THR A 60 -9.11 21.76 -1.06
N GLN A 61 -9.74 21.73 0.11
CA GLN A 61 -9.56 20.65 1.07
C GLN A 61 -10.29 19.41 0.57
N ILE A 62 -9.60 18.27 0.54
CA ILE A 62 -10.15 16.97 0.19
C ILE A 62 -10.76 16.36 1.46
N HIS A 63 -12.04 15.99 1.40
CA HIS A 63 -12.77 15.31 2.49
C HIS A 63 -12.53 15.93 3.88
N PRO A 64 -13.04 17.15 4.15
CA PRO A 64 -12.81 17.85 5.41
C PRO A 64 -13.27 17.10 6.67
N GLU A 65 -14.13 16.09 6.50
CA GLU A 65 -14.63 15.19 7.53
C GLU A 65 -13.64 14.09 7.95
N HIS A 66 -12.50 13.97 7.27
CA HIS A 66 -11.51 12.91 7.49
C HIS A 66 -10.12 13.45 7.81
N HIS A 67 -9.39 12.70 8.64
CA HIS A 67 -7.97 12.91 8.87
C HIS A 67 -7.15 11.95 8.00
N PHE A 68 -6.10 12.48 7.39
CA PHE A 68 -5.20 11.73 6.52
C PHE A 68 -3.84 11.57 7.18
N LEU A 69 -3.32 10.35 7.15
CA LEU A 69 -2.02 10.00 7.76
C LEU A 69 -0.87 10.14 6.76
N VAL A 70 -1.12 9.78 5.49
CA VAL A 70 -0.11 9.75 4.43
C VAL A 70 -0.80 9.61 3.08
N PHE A 71 -0.09 9.97 2.00
CA PHE A 71 -0.48 9.58 0.65
C PHE A 71 0.68 8.95 -0.14
N TYR A 72 0.34 8.14 -1.14
CA TYR A 72 1.30 7.50 -2.02
C TYR A 72 0.90 7.64 -3.48
N HIS A 73 1.84 8.05 -4.33
CA HIS A 73 1.70 7.89 -5.77
C HIS A 73 2.04 6.45 -6.17
N HIS A 74 1.31 5.92 -7.12
CA HIS A 74 1.64 4.64 -7.72
C HIS A 74 2.96 4.76 -8.50
N LYS A 75 3.89 3.82 -8.29
CA LYS A 75 5.24 3.90 -8.86
C LYS A 75 5.27 3.91 -10.40
N TYR A 76 4.30 3.23 -11.02
CA TYR A 76 4.25 2.97 -12.47
C TYR A 76 3.03 3.55 -13.17
N SER A 77 2.21 4.35 -12.47
CA SER A 77 1.00 4.95 -13.02
C SER A 77 0.98 6.39 -12.55
N ASP A 78 1.30 7.30 -13.47
CA ASP A 78 1.53 8.71 -13.19
C ASP A 78 0.27 9.48 -12.79
N ASP A 79 -0.88 8.86 -12.95
CA ASP A 79 -2.24 9.33 -12.68
C ASP A 79 -2.89 8.71 -11.43
N ARG A 80 -2.22 7.72 -10.81
CA ARG A 80 -2.77 6.96 -9.69
C ARG A 80 -2.12 7.33 -8.37
N ALA A 81 -2.96 7.57 -7.36
CA ALA A 81 -2.52 7.82 -6.00
C ALA A 81 -3.52 7.27 -4.98
N TYR A 82 -3.05 7.14 -3.74
CA TYR A 82 -3.81 6.64 -2.61
C TYR A 82 -3.69 7.60 -1.43
N LEU A 83 -4.81 7.93 -0.80
CA LEU A 83 -4.86 8.68 0.46
C LEU A 83 -5.26 7.73 1.58
N ILE A 84 -4.47 7.66 2.64
CA ILE A 84 -4.70 6.77 3.77
C ILE A 84 -5.26 7.59 4.93
N THR A 85 -6.43 7.19 5.44
CA THR A 85 -7.05 7.84 6.62
C THR A 85 -6.61 7.17 7.91
N ASP A 86 -6.97 7.76 9.05
CA ASP A 86 -6.87 7.16 10.39
C ASP A 86 -7.95 6.10 10.68
N THR A 87 -8.81 5.81 9.70
CA THR A 87 -9.85 4.78 9.75
C THR A 87 -9.58 3.64 8.78
N ASN A 88 -10.51 2.68 8.69
CA ASN A 88 -10.44 1.60 7.69
C ASN A 88 -10.81 2.04 6.26
N THR A 89 -10.99 3.34 6.01
CA THR A 89 -11.28 3.89 4.69
C THR A 89 -10.00 4.45 4.07
N PHE A 90 -9.82 4.24 2.78
CA PHE A 90 -8.80 4.91 1.99
C PHE A 90 -9.44 5.43 0.70
N TYR A 91 -8.79 6.38 0.06
CA TYR A 91 -9.25 6.95 -1.20
C TYR A 91 -8.24 6.63 -2.29
N ALA A 92 -8.73 6.30 -3.48
CA ALA A 92 -7.91 6.08 -4.66
C ALA A 92 -8.36 6.99 -5.79
N THR A 93 -7.40 7.44 -6.59
CA THR A 93 -7.67 8.17 -7.83
C THR A 93 -6.95 7.50 -8.98
N ASP A 94 -7.51 7.61 -10.18
CA ASP A 94 -6.92 7.21 -11.46
C ASP A 94 -6.71 8.40 -12.40
N THR A 95 -6.99 9.61 -11.93
CA THR A 95 -6.93 10.83 -12.75
C THR A 95 -6.25 11.98 -12.03
N GLY A 96 -6.01 11.85 -10.72
CA GLY A 96 -5.70 12.96 -9.84
C GLY A 96 -6.87 13.92 -9.60
N GLN A 97 -8.02 13.77 -10.28
CA GLN A 97 -9.14 14.73 -10.19
C GLN A 97 -10.26 14.26 -9.26
N THR A 98 -10.53 12.96 -9.24
CA THR A 98 -11.61 12.37 -8.44
C THR A 98 -11.08 11.33 -7.46
N TRP A 99 -11.63 11.34 -6.24
CA TRP A 99 -11.24 10.44 -5.16
C TRP A 99 -12.35 9.45 -4.86
N ASN A 100 -12.07 8.17 -5.08
CA ASN A 100 -13.02 7.08 -4.88
C ASN A 100 -12.72 6.36 -3.56
N PRO A 101 -13.69 6.23 -2.65
CA PRO A 101 -13.49 5.57 -1.37
C PRO A 101 -13.44 4.05 -1.52
N ALA A 102 -12.62 3.41 -0.70
CA ALA A 102 -12.58 1.96 -0.54
C ALA A 102 -12.29 1.62 0.92
N ARG A 103 -12.73 0.43 1.37
CA ARG A 103 -12.46 -0.05 2.73
C ARG A 103 -11.32 -1.06 2.73
N ALA A 104 -10.31 -0.81 3.56
CA ALA A 104 -9.29 -1.78 3.88
C ALA A 104 -9.95 -2.95 4.64
N ARG A 105 -10.14 -4.08 3.96
CA ARG A 105 -10.54 -5.32 4.62
C ARG A 105 -9.28 -5.95 5.18
N LEU A 106 -9.10 -5.87 6.49
CA LEU A 106 -8.25 -6.82 7.19
C LEU A 106 -8.94 -8.18 7.07
N GLN A 107 -8.63 -8.94 6.00
CA GLN A 107 -9.03 -10.35 5.97
C GLN A 107 -8.26 -11.03 7.09
N LYS A 108 -9.00 -11.21 8.19
CA LYS A 108 -8.63 -11.96 9.36
C LYS A 108 -7.98 -13.26 8.91
N TYR A 109 -6.66 -13.38 9.07
CA TYR A 109 -5.99 -14.67 9.24
C TYR A 109 -6.45 -15.40 10.53
N LEU A 110 -7.70 -15.18 10.97
CA LEU A 110 -8.38 -15.86 12.07
C LEU A 110 -9.54 -16.68 11.48
N ARG A 111 -9.24 -17.57 10.53
CA ARG A 111 -10.12 -18.71 10.24
C ARG A 111 -9.45 -19.98 10.74
N SER A 112 -10.02 -20.49 11.83
CA SER A 112 -9.94 -21.84 12.41
C SER A 112 -8.58 -22.37 12.85
N ALA A 113 -8.24 -22.12 14.12
CA ALA A 113 -7.50 -23.06 14.96
C ALA A 113 -8.35 -24.31 15.32
N SER A 114 -9.02 -24.91 14.33
CA SER A 114 -9.86 -26.10 14.50
C SER A 114 -9.64 -27.13 13.40
N HIS A 115 -8.41 -27.21 12.87
CA HIS A 115 -7.94 -28.44 12.23
C HIS A 115 -7.30 -29.30 13.31
N PRO A 116 -7.79 -30.53 13.57
CA PRO A 116 -7.07 -31.49 14.40
C PRO A 116 -5.70 -31.75 13.78
N LEU A 117 -4.66 -31.85 14.61
CA LEU A 117 -3.34 -32.29 14.16
C LEU A 117 -3.48 -33.67 13.48
N PRO A 118 -2.78 -33.93 12.37
CA PRO A 118 -2.78 -35.26 11.77
C PRO A 118 -2.21 -36.26 12.78
N PRO A 119 -2.76 -37.49 12.88
CA PRO A 119 -2.19 -38.49 13.75
C PRO A 119 -0.75 -38.76 13.30
N GLU A 120 0.17 -38.63 14.24
CA GLU A 120 1.58 -38.94 14.08
C GLU A 120 1.72 -40.35 13.49
N HIS A 121 2.45 -40.48 12.37
CA HIS A 121 2.75 -41.78 11.76
C HIS A 121 3.62 -42.59 12.73
N ARG A 122 2.97 -43.37 13.59
CA ARG A 122 3.62 -44.39 14.41
C ARG A 122 4.23 -45.41 13.46
N GLN A 123 5.54 -45.36 13.27
CA GLN A 123 6.27 -46.43 12.58
C GLN A 123 6.02 -47.75 13.32
N PRO A 124 5.70 -48.85 12.62
CA PRO A 124 5.61 -50.15 13.26
C PRO A 124 7.01 -50.58 13.72
N HIS A 125 7.11 -50.82 15.03
CA HIS A 125 8.22 -51.53 15.65
C HIS A 125 8.33 -52.93 15.03
N LEU A 126 9.45 -53.22 14.37
CA LEU A 126 9.76 -54.55 13.83
C LEU A 126 10.15 -55.47 14.99
N ASP A 127 9.18 -56.18 15.55
CA ASP A 127 9.45 -57.34 16.40
C ASP A 127 9.64 -58.60 15.55
N GLY A 128 10.91 -59.02 15.47
CA GLY A 128 11.35 -60.39 15.70
C GLY A 128 10.86 -61.50 14.76
N GLN A 129 11.77 -61.96 13.89
CA GLN A 129 11.82 -63.38 13.56
C GLN A 129 13.27 -63.89 13.62
N GLN A 130 13.64 -64.44 14.77
CA GLN A 130 14.82 -65.27 14.94
C GLN A 130 14.58 -66.62 14.22
N ARG A 131 15.40 -66.94 13.21
CA ARG A 131 15.73 -68.32 12.86
C ARG A 131 17.26 -68.47 12.87
N LEU A 132 17.70 -69.40 13.72
CA LEU A 132 19.08 -69.80 13.96
C LEU A 132 19.69 -70.47 12.73
N LEU A 133 20.91 -70.09 12.35
CA LEU A 133 21.86 -70.95 11.64
C LEU A 133 23.31 -70.63 12.07
N GLY A 134 23.94 -71.60 12.77
CA GLY A 134 25.31 -72.08 12.56
C GLY A 134 26.54 -71.24 13.00
N PRO A 135 27.55 -71.84 13.67
CA PRO A 135 28.79 -71.16 14.03
C PRO A 135 29.83 -71.23 12.92
N GLY A 136 30.47 -70.09 12.64
CA GLY A 136 31.72 -70.00 11.88
C GLY A 136 31.58 -69.51 10.45
N MET A 137 31.83 -68.22 10.23
CA MET A 137 32.52 -67.71 9.04
C MET A 137 32.93 -66.24 9.22
N LYS A 138 34.19 -65.96 8.87
CA LYS A 138 34.83 -64.64 8.87
C LYS A 138 34.38 -63.79 7.68
N LEU A 139 34.61 -62.48 7.83
CA LEU A 139 34.44 -61.35 6.90
C LEU A 139 34.51 -61.66 5.39
N SER A 140 33.71 -60.90 4.63
CA SER A 140 34.15 -60.40 3.32
C SER A 140 33.53 -59.02 3.02
N CYS A 141 34.39 -58.01 2.92
CA CYS A 141 34.09 -56.74 2.24
C CYS A 141 34.72 -56.80 0.84
N ARG A 142 33.98 -56.45 -0.23
CA ARG A 142 34.42 -55.64 -1.40
C ARG A 142 33.45 -55.70 -2.59
N GLY A 143 33.12 -54.50 -3.10
CA GLY A 143 33.06 -54.11 -4.53
C GLY A 143 31.97 -54.70 -5.43
N PRO A 144 31.58 -54.05 -6.55
CA PRO A 144 32.40 -53.25 -7.48
C PRO A 144 31.90 -51.78 -7.62
N VAL A 145 32.68 -50.74 -7.91
CA VAL A 145 33.48 -50.37 -9.09
C VAL A 145 32.84 -50.73 -10.43
N LEU A 146 31.87 -49.92 -10.87
CA LEU A 146 31.95 -49.07 -12.07
C LEU A 146 30.75 -48.13 -12.09
#